data_AF-A0A3D3ENS3-F1
#
_entry.id   AF-A0A3D3ENS3-F1
#
_cell.length_a   1.000
_cell.length_b   1.000
_cell.length_c   1.000
_cell.angle_alpha   90.00
_cell.angle_beta   90.00
_cell.angle_gamma   90.00
#
_symmetry.space_group_name_H-M   'P 1'
#
loop_
_entity.id
_entity.type
_entity.pdbx_description
1 polymer ?
#
loop_
_entity_poly.entity_id
_entity_poly.type
_entity_poly.pdbx_seq_one_letter_code
_entity_poly.pdbx_strand_id
1 'polypeptide(L)'
;MKDGITEHRSFCNEERYLTSLLAEHGMPVLLHIKPANTIMAYKKYIENSSIFTGGLQKIAEEFDCRVSVLYENDTLLFLMLYQPEKLRTTLKLDKNRR
;
A
#
# COMPACT_ATOMS: atom_id res chain seq x y z
N MET A 1 -33.53 -21.45 -11.83
CA MET A 1 -32.94 -20.11 -12.05
C MET A 1 -32.65 -19.49 -10.69
N LYS A 2 -31.42 -19.65 -10.20
CA LYS A 2 -30.90 -18.97 -8.99
C LYS A 2 -29.45 -18.61 -9.28
N ASP A 3 -29.27 -17.67 -10.17
CA ASP A 3 -27.98 -17.03 -10.42
C ASP A 3 -28.13 -15.57 -9.98
N GLY A 4 -27.27 -15.10 -9.07
CA GLY A 4 -27.15 -13.66 -8.83
C GLY A 4 -26.85 -13.14 -7.41
N ILE A 5 -26.37 -13.93 -6.44
CA ILE A 5 -26.08 -13.39 -5.08
C ILE A 5 -24.63 -13.62 -4.61
N THR A 6 -23.77 -14.28 -5.39
CA THR A 6 -22.45 -14.72 -4.88
C THR A 6 -21.28 -13.79 -5.19
N GLU A 7 -21.46 -12.66 -5.89
CA GLU A 7 -20.34 -11.78 -6.27
C GLU A 7 -20.16 -10.55 -5.37
N HIS A 8 -21.15 -10.20 -4.54
CA HIS A 8 -21.12 -8.94 -3.80
C HIS A 8 -20.47 -8.99 -2.41
N ARG A 9 -20.06 -10.17 -1.91
CA ARG A 9 -19.53 -10.31 -0.54
C ARG A 9 -18.02 -10.12 -0.42
N SER A 10 -17.23 -10.33 -1.47
CA SER A 10 -15.77 -10.28 -1.33
C SER A 10 -15.21 -8.85 -1.32
N PHE A 11 -15.72 -7.96 -2.19
CA PHE A 11 -15.25 -6.57 -2.32
C PHE A 11 -15.26 -5.78 -1.00
N CYS A 12 -16.26 -6.02 -0.13
CA CYS A 12 -16.39 -5.32 1.14
C CYS A 12 -15.25 -5.66 2.13
N ASN A 13 -14.59 -6.81 1.97
CA ASN A 13 -13.51 -7.23 2.85
C ASN A 13 -12.17 -6.62 2.42
N GLU A 14 -11.89 -6.58 1.12
CA GLU A 14 -10.61 -6.05 0.59
C GLU A 14 -10.49 -4.52 0.78
N GLU A 15 -11.55 -3.75 0.50
CA GLU A 15 -11.53 -2.29 0.71
C GLU A 15 -11.35 -1.90 2.18
N ARG A 16 -12.01 -2.63 3.09
CA ARG A 16 -11.83 -2.45 4.53
C ARG A 16 -10.41 -2.78 4.94
N TYR A 17 -9.87 -3.88 4.42
CA TYR A 17 -8.50 -4.29 4.70
C TYR A 17 -7.47 -3.25 4.21
N LEU A 18 -7.66 -2.71 3.00
CA LEU A 18 -6.85 -1.63 2.46
C LEU A 18 -6.91 -0.38 3.35
N THR A 19 -8.11 0.01 3.77
CA THR A 19 -8.33 1.16 4.66
C THR A 19 -7.62 0.97 6.00
N SER A 20 -7.73 -0.22 6.61
CA SER A 20 -7.02 -0.57 7.84
C SER A 20 -5.50 -0.51 7.68
N LEU A 21 -4.95 -1.09 6.61
CA LEU A 21 -3.52 -1.04 6.34
C LEU A 21 -2.99 0.39 6.19
N LEU A 22 -3.75 1.24 5.50
CA LEU A 22 -3.38 2.64 5.34
C LEU A 22 -3.46 3.40 6.67
N ALA A 23 -4.50 3.19 7.46
CA ALA A 23 -4.63 3.80 8.78
C ALA A 23 -3.47 3.41 9.72
N GLU A 24 -3.10 2.13 9.73
CA GLU A 24 -2.08 1.59 10.63
C GLU A 24 -0.65 1.92 10.19
N HIS A 25 -0.39 1.95 8.88
CA HIS A 25 0.97 1.99 8.36
C HIS A 25 1.22 3.09 7.32
N GLY A 26 0.17 3.53 6.62
CA GLY A 26 0.28 4.46 5.50
C GLY A 26 0.21 5.93 5.87
N MET A 27 -0.62 6.30 6.86
CA MET A 27 -0.95 7.70 7.17
C MET A 27 0.26 8.61 7.43
N PRO A 28 1.31 8.21 8.17
CA PRO A 28 2.48 9.08 8.35
C PRO A 28 3.19 9.44 7.03
N VAL A 29 3.15 8.56 6.04
CA VAL A 29 3.74 8.84 4.72
C VAL A 29 2.78 9.65 3.86
N LEU A 30 1.50 9.26 3.82
CA LEU A 30 0.47 9.99 3.07
C LEU A 30 0.30 11.44 3.54
N LEU A 31 0.50 11.71 4.83
CA LEU A 31 0.44 13.06 5.40
C LEU A 31 1.78 13.79 5.41
N HIS A 32 2.77 13.30 4.65
CA HIS A 32 4.07 13.96 4.49
C HIS A 32 4.84 14.12 5.82
N ILE A 33 4.57 13.29 6.83
CA ILE A 33 5.29 13.29 8.11
C ILE A 33 6.60 12.50 7.94
N LYS A 34 6.53 11.27 7.42
CA LYS A 34 7.68 10.37 7.17
C LYS A 34 7.93 10.20 5.67
N PRO A 35 9.20 10.11 5.20
CA PRO A 35 9.49 9.96 3.77
C PRO A 35 9.11 8.58 3.19
N ALA A 36 9.02 7.54 4.01
CA ALA A 36 8.67 6.19 3.56
C ALA A 36 8.24 5.29 4.72
N ASN A 37 7.47 4.26 4.42
CA ASN A 37 7.15 3.19 5.35
C ASN A 37 6.95 1.86 4.60
N THR A 38 7.21 0.75 5.28
CA THR A 38 6.95 -0.59 4.76
C THR A 38 5.59 -1.07 5.24
N ILE A 39 4.88 -1.80 4.39
CA ILE A 39 3.55 -2.35 4.64
C ILE A 39 3.61 -3.86 4.38
N MET A 40 3.08 -4.66 5.31
CA MET A 40 2.87 -6.09 5.10
C MET A 40 1.38 -6.34 4.87
N ALA A 41 1.02 -6.83 3.69
CA ALA A 41 -0.34 -7.19 3.36
C ALA A 41 -0.48 -8.71 3.23
N TYR A 42 -1.42 -9.32 3.95
CA TYR A 42 -1.64 -10.77 3.95
C TYR A 42 -2.60 -11.17 2.83
N LYS A 43 -2.17 -12.10 1.97
CA LYS A 43 -2.94 -12.52 0.80
C LYS A 43 -4.27 -13.21 1.12
N LYS A 44 -4.44 -13.75 2.33
CA LYS A 44 -5.75 -14.28 2.78
C LYS A 44 -6.89 -13.24 2.81
N TYR A 45 -6.57 -11.95 2.76
CA TYR A 45 -7.53 -10.84 2.70
C TYR A 45 -7.54 -10.13 1.35
N ILE A 46 -6.79 -10.65 0.37
CA ILE A 46 -6.62 -10.06 -0.96
C ILE A 46 -7.10 -11.09 -1.99
N GLU A 47 -8.09 -10.73 -2.79
CA GLU A 47 -8.59 -11.60 -3.85
C GLU A 47 -7.64 -11.62 -5.04
N ASN A 48 -7.12 -10.44 -5.40
CA ASN A 48 -6.22 -10.28 -6.53
C ASN A 48 -5.12 -9.26 -6.19
N SER A 49 -3.89 -9.74 -6.08
CA SER A 49 -2.74 -8.91 -5.70
C SER A 49 -2.47 -7.76 -6.67
N SER A 50 -2.74 -7.94 -7.97
CA SER A 50 -2.57 -6.87 -8.96
C SER A 50 -3.64 -5.78 -8.83
N ILE A 51 -4.89 -6.15 -8.56
CA ILE A 51 -5.98 -5.19 -8.35
C ILE A 51 -5.75 -4.42 -7.05
N PHE A 52 -5.43 -5.15 -5.98
CA PHE A 52 -5.14 -4.57 -4.66
C PHE A 52 -3.98 -3.56 -4.71
N THR A 53 -2.84 -3.94 -5.31
CA THR A 53 -1.69 -3.04 -5.46
C THR A 53 -1.99 -1.85 -6.36
N GLY A 54 -2.79 -2.05 -7.42
CA GLY A 54 -3.28 -0.96 -8.26
C GLY A 54 -4.17 0.03 -7.51
N GLY A 55 -5.06 -0.45 -6.64
CA GLY A 55 -5.90 0.39 -5.77
C GLY A 55 -5.06 1.19 -4.77
N LEU A 56 -4.10 0.53 -4.11
CA LEU A 56 -3.18 1.20 -3.19
C LEU A 56 -2.32 2.25 -3.91
N GLN A 57 -1.85 1.96 -5.12
CA GLN A 57 -1.08 2.90 -5.93
C GLN A 57 -1.90 4.16 -6.28
N LYS A 58 -3.16 4.00 -6.68
CA LYS A 58 -4.05 5.15 -6.96
C LYS A 58 -4.22 6.06 -5.76
N ILE A 59 -4.49 5.48 -4.58
CA ILE A 59 -4.59 6.26 -3.34
C ILE A 59 -3.26 6.94 -3.04
N ALA A 60 -2.13 6.24 -3.16
CA ALA A 60 -0.82 6.84 -2.89
C ALA A 60 -0.54 8.04 -3.82
N GLU A 61 -0.90 7.96 -5.10
CA GLU A 61 -0.71 9.03 -6.08
C GLU A 61 -1.49 10.31 -5.72
N GLU A 62 -2.67 10.20 -5.11
CA GLU A 62 -3.44 11.36 -4.61
C GLU A 62 -2.68 12.17 -3.55
N PHE A 63 -1.68 11.58 -2.90
CA PHE A 63 -0.86 12.19 -1.86
C PHE A 63 0.61 12.38 -2.30
N ASP A 64 0.90 12.39 -3.60
CA ASP A 64 2.26 12.47 -4.17
C ASP A 64 3.20 11.35 -3.70
N CYS A 65 2.63 10.20 -3.33
CA CYS A 65 3.35 9.02 -2.89
C CYS A 65 3.42 7.95 -4.01
N ARG A 66 4.28 6.96 -3.81
CA ARG A 66 4.40 5.77 -4.66
C ARG A 66 4.42 4.51 -3.83
N VAL A 67 3.98 3.42 -4.44
CA VAL A 67 4.05 2.08 -3.88
C VAL A 67 5.03 1.26 -4.70
N SER A 68 5.83 0.44 -4.04
CA SER A 68 6.65 -0.57 -4.70
C SER A 68 6.51 -1.90 -3.99
N VAL A 69 6.34 -2.98 -4.75
CA VAL A 69 6.39 -4.33 -4.23
C VAL A 69 7.86 -4.68 -4.01
N LEU A 70 8.25 -4.91 -2.77
CA LEU A 70 9.61 -5.31 -2.41
C LEU A 70 9.78 -6.82 -2.44
N TYR A 71 8.73 -7.55 -2.05
CA TYR A 71 8.74 -9.01 -2.02
C TYR A 71 7.30 -9.55 -2.06
N GLU A 72 7.14 -10.72 -2.67
CA GLU A 72 5.86 -11.43 -2.79
C GLU A 72 6.09 -12.93 -2.64
N ASN A 73 5.22 -13.60 -1.89
CA ASN A 73 5.12 -15.05 -1.84
C ASN A 73 3.64 -15.48 -1.78
N ASP A 74 3.38 -16.76 -1.51
CA ASP A 74 2.00 -17.29 -1.49
C ASP A 74 1.13 -16.75 -0.35
N THR A 75 1.72 -16.16 0.68
CA THR A 75 1.04 -15.75 1.92
C THR A 75 0.96 -14.24 2.13
N LEU A 76 1.93 -13.47 1.61
CA LEU A 76 2.02 -12.04 1.84
C LEU A 76 2.61 -11.25 0.68
N LEU A 77 2.30 -9.96 0.68
CA LEU A 77 2.95 -8.90 -0.09
C LEU A 77 3.71 -8.00 0.89
N PHE A 78 4.99 -7.77 0.62
CA PHE A 78 5.78 -6.78 1.32
C PHE A 78 5.97 -5.57 0.41
N LEU A 79 5.45 -4.43 0.84
CA LEU A 79 5.33 -3.21 0.04
C LEU A 79 6.10 -2.07 0.72
N MET A 80 6.52 -1.10 -0.09
CA MET A 80 7.04 0.18 0.37
C MET A 80 6.14 1.29 -0.14
N LEU A 81 5.57 2.07 0.77
CA LEU A 81 4.90 3.34 0.48
C LEU A 81 5.89 4.47 0.75
N TYR A 82 6.12 5.36 -0.21
CA TYR A 82 7.15 6.39 -0.07
C TYR A 82 6.87 7.64 -0.87
N GLN A 83 7.49 8.73 -0.44
CA GLN A 83 7.51 10.03 -1.10
C GLN A 83 8.82 10.19 -1.87
N PRO A 84 8.81 10.15 -3.21
CA PRO A 84 10.04 10.11 -3.99
C PRO A 84 11.00 11.26 -3.68
N GLU A 85 10.50 12.51 -3.69
CA GLU A 85 11.34 13.69 -3.48
C GLU A 85 11.83 13.84 -2.04
N LYS A 86 10.95 13.57 -1.06
CA LYS A 86 11.32 13.64 0.37
C LYS A 86 12.33 12.55 0.74
N LEU A 87 12.14 11.34 0.24
CA LEU A 87 13.08 10.23 0.45
C LEU A 87 14.43 10.53 -0.19
N ARG A 88 14.45 11.02 -1.45
CA ARG A 88 15.68 11.41 -2.15
C ARG A 88 16.46 12.48 -1.39
N THR A 89 15.77 13.51 -0.89
CA THR A 89 16.38 14.59 -0.12
C THR A 89 16.96 14.08 1.19
N THR A 90 16.20 13.25 1.92
CA THR A 90 16.64 12.64 3.19
C THR A 90 17.90 11.79 3.00
N LEU A 91 17.94 10.94 1.97
CA LEU A 91 19.09 10.08 1.68
C LEU A 91 20.33 10.87 1.23
N LYS A 92 20.15 12.01 0.53
CA LYS A 92 21.25 12.89 0.16
C LYS A 92 21.85 13.62 1.37
N LEU A 93 21.02 14.08 2.29
CA LEU A 93 21.48 14.72 3.52
C LEU A 93 22.33 13.77 4.37
N ASP A 94 21.99 12.48 4.41
CA ASP A 94 22.77 11.48 5.14
C ASP A 94 24.17 11.26 4.53
N LYS A 95 24.29 11.31 3.19
CA LYS A 95 25.60 11.23 2.51
C LYS A 95 26.53 12.39 2.83
N ASN A 96 25.98 13.59 3.07
CA ASN A 96 26.77 14.79 3.38
C ASN A 96 27.15 14.89 4.87
N ARG A 97 26.69 13.95 5.71
CA ARG A 97 26.97 13.89 7.16
C ARG A 97 28.04 12.86 7.54
N ARG A 98 28.59 12.13 6.57
CA ARG A 98 29.71 11.19 6.74
C ARG A 98 30.97 11.77 6.14
#